data_AF-A0A376SBX5-F1
#
_entry.id   AF-A0A376SBX5-F1
#
_cell.length_a   1.000
_cell.length_b   1.000
_cell.length_c   1.000
_cell.angle_alpha   90.00
_cell.angle_beta   90.00
_cell.angle_gamma   90.00
#
_symmetry.space_group_name_H-M   'P 1'
#
loop_
_entity.id
_entity.type
_entity.pdbx_description
1 polymer ?
#
loop_
_entity_poly.entity_id
_entity_poly.type
_entity_poly.pdbx_seq_one_letter_code
_entity_poly.pdbx_strand_id
1 'polypeptide(L)'
;MKKIRWIFGLIMLFFFSTAVQANTIVATLYTPVGYSTHTTKIVYYLDVLTPESVNHGSYKPPDGYGVITGWMDKISWTGSGTAPSLKIISLTKIGKSSCPGLDEFDSRFWL
;
A
#
# COMPACT_ATOMS: atom_id res chain seq x y z
N MET A 1 10.29 48.72 23.04
CA MET A 1 10.66 47.59 22.14
C MET A 1 10.29 46.22 22.75
N LYS A 2 9.01 45.96 23.06
CA LYS A 2 8.57 44.69 23.67
C LYS A 2 7.62 43.92 22.75
N LYS A 3 6.71 44.63 22.05
CA LYS A 3 5.78 44.07 21.06
C LYS A 3 6.47 43.42 19.85
N ILE A 4 7.56 44.02 19.35
CA ILE A 4 8.35 43.51 18.21
C ILE A 4 9.00 42.15 18.49
N ARG A 5 9.43 41.90 19.73
CA ARG A 5 10.08 40.64 20.11
C ARG A 5 9.09 39.47 20.13
N TRP A 6 7.84 39.73 20.50
CA TRP A 6 6.78 38.72 20.46
C TRP A 6 6.38 38.35 19.03
N ILE A 7 6.33 39.33 18.12
CA ILE A 7 6.00 39.10 16.70
C ILE A 7 7.07 38.24 16.03
N PHE A 8 8.36 38.51 16.29
CA PHE A 8 9.46 37.69 15.76
C PHE A 8 9.43 36.25 16.29
N GLY A 9 9.09 36.06 17.57
CA GLY A 9 8.93 34.72 18.16
C GLY A 9 7.79 33.93 17.51
N LEU A 10 6.67 34.60 17.23
CA LEU A 10 5.50 33.96 16.58
C LEU A 10 5.80 33.57 15.13
N ILE A 11 6.56 34.39 14.40
CA ILE A 11 6.96 34.12 13.02
C ILE A 11 7.92 32.92 12.95
N MET A 12 8.92 32.86 13.85
CA MET A 12 9.82 31.69 13.96
C MET A 12 9.05 30.38 14.21
N LEU A 13 8.04 30.40 15.09
CA LEU A 13 7.19 29.23 15.38
C LEU A 13 6.41 28.72 14.15
N PHE A 14 5.99 29.61 13.25
CA PHE A 14 5.34 29.21 12.00
C PHE A 14 6.31 28.52 11.03
N PHE A 15 7.57 28.94 10.96
CA PHE A 15 8.58 28.34 10.08
C PHE A 15 9.05 26.94 10.52
N PHE A 16 8.92 26.61 11.81
CA PHE A 16 9.22 25.26 12.34
C PHE A 16 8.05 24.28 12.22
N SER A 17 6.92 24.70 11.66
CA SER A 17 5.85 23.77 11.28
C SER A 17 6.30 23.05 10.01
N THR A 18 7.14 22.02 10.15
CA THR A 18 7.50 21.14 9.05
C THR A 18 6.21 20.49 8.56
N ALA A 19 5.67 20.98 7.44
CA ALA A 19 4.67 20.27 6.68
C ALA A 19 5.35 19.01 6.12
N VAL A 20 5.38 17.94 6.91
CA VAL A 20 5.76 16.61 6.43
C VAL A 20 4.70 16.23 5.41
N GLN A 21 5.00 16.48 4.14
CA GLN A 21 4.21 15.94 3.05
C GLN A 21 4.37 14.42 3.11
N ALA A 22 3.33 13.75 3.63
CA ALA A 22 3.26 12.30 3.56
C ALA A 22 3.31 11.91 2.08
N ASN A 23 4.33 11.13 1.70
CA ASN A 23 4.40 10.56 0.37
C ASN A 23 3.12 9.74 0.13
N THR A 24 2.42 10.01 -0.96
CA THR A 24 1.11 9.41 -1.22
C THR A 24 1.19 7.94 -1.62
N ILE A 25 2.39 7.45 -1.94
CA ILE A 25 2.67 6.06 -2.29
C ILE A 25 3.57 5.46 -1.22
N VAL A 26 3.01 4.51 -0.46
CA VAL A 26 3.72 3.84 0.64
C VAL A 26 4.70 2.78 0.11
N ALA A 27 4.28 1.98 -0.86
CA ALA A 27 5.12 0.95 -1.49
C ALA A 27 4.54 0.48 -2.83
N THR A 28 5.40 -0.05 -3.69
CA THR A 28 5.02 -0.81 -4.89
C THR A 28 5.35 -2.28 -4.63
N LEU A 29 4.33 -3.15 -4.74
CA LEU A 29 4.46 -4.58 -4.49
C LEU A 29 4.38 -5.34 -5.81
N TYR A 30 5.28 -6.30 -5.99
CA TYR A 30 5.28 -7.23 -7.11
C TYR A 30 4.78 -8.58 -6.63
N THR A 31 3.66 -9.06 -7.18
CA THR A 31 3.07 -10.33 -6.77
C THR A 31 2.99 -11.27 -7.97
N PRO A 32 3.50 -12.51 -7.85
CA PRO A 32 3.20 -13.54 -8.83
C PRO A 32 1.73 -13.93 -8.70
N VAL A 33 1.04 -14.01 -9.84
CA VAL A 33 -0.38 -14.35 -9.88
C VAL A 33 -0.57 -15.50 -10.86
N GLY A 34 -1.15 -16.59 -10.38
CA GLY A 34 -1.67 -17.65 -11.24
C GLY A 34 -3.03 -17.25 -11.81
N TYR A 35 -3.16 -17.22 -13.13
CA TYR A 35 -4.43 -16.98 -13.81
C TYR A 35 -4.97 -18.31 -14.33
N SER A 36 -6.10 -18.76 -13.78
CA SER A 36 -6.72 -20.03 -14.18
C SER A 36 -7.72 -19.82 -15.32
N THR A 37 -8.60 -18.83 -15.21
CA THR A 37 -9.64 -18.51 -16.20
C THR A 37 -10.08 -17.04 -16.15
N HIS A 38 -10.94 -16.63 -17.10
CA HIS A 38 -11.54 -15.29 -17.18
C HIS A 38 -12.46 -14.89 -16.01
N THR A 39 -12.75 -15.80 -15.09
CA THR A 39 -13.57 -15.54 -13.90
C THR A 39 -12.76 -15.55 -12.60
N THR A 40 -11.44 -15.75 -12.68
CA THR A 40 -10.56 -15.76 -11.51
C THR A 40 -10.68 -14.46 -10.73
N LYS A 41 -11.07 -14.55 -9.46
CA LYS A 41 -11.11 -13.42 -8.52
C LYS A 41 -9.91 -13.50 -7.60
N ILE A 42 -9.17 -12.40 -7.49
CA ILE A 42 -8.03 -12.27 -6.59
C ILE A 42 -8.46 -11.43 -5.41
N VAL A 43 -8.10 -11.86 -4.20
CA VAL A 43 -8.28 -11.08 -2.99
C VAL A 43 -6.91 -10.85 -2.38
N TYR A 44 -6.57 -9.60 -2.14
CA TYR A 44 -5.35 -9.20 -1.47
C TYR A 44 -5.63 -8.97 0.01
N TYR A 45 -4.82 -9.60 0.86
CA TYR A 45 -4.78 -9.35 2.29
C TYR A 45 -3.56 -8.48 2.59
N LEU A 46 -3.77 -7.37 3.28
CA LEU A 46 -2.74 -6.39 3.61
C LEU A 46 -2.62 -6.28 5.12
N ASP A 47 -1.43 -6.59 5.64
CA ASP A 47 -1.10 -6.39 7.04
C ASP A 47 -0.15 -5.20 7.17
N VAL A 48 -0.61 -4.16 7.89
CA VAL A 48 0.18 -2.96 8.17
C VAL A 48 0.63 -3.01 9.63
N LEU A 49 1.92 -3.25 9.82
CA LEU A 49 2.55 -3.25 11.13
C LEU A 49 2.99 -1.82 11.47
N THR A 50 2.39 -1.25 12.49
CA THR A 50 2.85 -0.01 13.12
C THR A 50 3.47 -0.33 14.48
N PRO A 51 4.25 0.58 15.08
CA PRO A 51 4.79 0.37 16.43
C PRO A 51 3.70 0.13 17.49
N GLU A 52 2.49 0.62 17.25
CA GLU A 52 1.38 0.58 18.20
C GLU A 52 0.43 -0.60 17.97
N SER A 53 0.31 -1.09 16.73
CA SER A 53 -0.69 -2.11 16.38
C SER A 53 -0.40 -2.82 15.05
N VAL A 54 -1.02 -3.98 14.86
CA VAL A 54 -1.12 -4.65 13.56
C VAL A 54 -2.53 -4.43 13.01
N ASN A 55 -2.61 -3.87 11.81
CA ASN A 55 -3.87 -3.56 11.15
C ASN A 55 -4.03 -4.43 9.90
N HIS A 56 -5.20 -5.03 9.74
CA HIS A 56 -5.50 -5.97 8.68
C HIS A 56 -6.51 -5.38 7.70
N GLY A 57 -6.24 -5.53 6.41
CA GLY A 57 -7.14 -5.12 5.34
C GLY A 57 -7.36 -6.22 4.32
N SER A 58 -8.53 -6.24 3.70
CA SER A 58 -8.79 -7.10 2.54
C SER A 58 -9.36 -6.30 1.39
N TYR A 59 -8.89 -6.60 0.18
CA TYR A 59 -9.16 -5.83 -1.03
C TYR A 59 -9.40 -6.75 -2.21
N LYS A 60 -10.34 -6.39 -3.08
CA LYS A 60 -10.59 -7.09 -4.35
C LYS A 60 -10.53 -6.13 -5.54
N PRO A 61 -10.15 -6.60 -6.73
CA PRO A 61 -10.45 -5.87 -7.96
C PRO A 61 -11.97 -5.60 -8.07
N PRO A 62 -12.37 -4.51 -8.74
CA PRO A 62 -13.77 -4.26 -9.05
C PRO A 62 -14.43 -5.45 -9.74
N ASP A 63 -15.73 -5.59 -9.54
CA ASP A 63 -16.49 -6.69 -10.13
C ASP A 63 -16.47 -6.58 -11.67
N GLY A 64 -15.70 -7.43 -12.32
CA GLY A 64 -15.57 -7.49 -13.77
C GLY A 64 -15.05 -8.83 -14.29
N TYR A 65 -14.85 -8.90 -15.61
CA TYR A 65 -14.24 -10.05 -16.28
C TYR A 65 -12.72 -10.02 -16.11
N GLY A 66 -12.19 -11.06 -15.48
CA GLY A 66 -10.76 -11.20 -15.20
C GLY A 66 -10.22 -10.19 -14.18
N VAL A 67 -8.89 -10.10 -14.15
CA VAL A 67 -8.16 -9.13 -13.34
C VAL A 67 -7.89 -7.92 -14.23
N ILE A 68 -8.31 -6.75 -13.78
CA ILE A 68 -8.10 -5.48 -14.48
C ILE A 68 -7.16 -4.58 -13.68
N THR A 69 -6.35 -3.80 -14.39
CA THR A 69 -5.58 -2.72 -13.77
C THR A 69 -6.53 -1.65 -13.25
N GLY A 70 -6.26 -1.09 -12.07
CA GLY A 70 -7.15 -0.09 -11.48
C GLY A 70 -7.12 -0.09 -9.96
N TRP A 71 -7.92 0.80 -9.38
CA TRP A 71 -8.14 0.86 -7.95
C TRP A 71 -8.93 -0.36 -7.49
N MET A 72 -8.56 -0.89 -6.33
CA MET A 72 -9.22 -2.03 -5.72
C MET A 72 -10.28 -1.58 -4.72
N ASP A 73 -11.36 -2.35 -4.66
CA ASP A 73 -12.42 -2.17 -3.67
C ASP A 73 -11.95 -2.73 -2.33
N LYS A 74 -12.09 -1.91 -1.29
CA LYS A 74 -11.87 -2.33 0.10
C LYS A 74 -13.03 -3.21 0.54
N ILE A 75 -12.72 -4.42 0.98
CA ILE A 75 -13.68 -5.34 1.61
C ILE A 75 -13.74 -5.08 3.10
N SER A 76 -12.59 -5.08 3.78
CA SER A 76 -12.50 -4.85 5.23
C SER A 76 -11.22 -4.12 5.62
N TRP A 77 -11.25 -3.47 6.78
CA TRP A 77 -10.10 -2.84 7.42
C TRP A 77 -10.30 -2.85 8.93
N THR A 78 -9.30 -3.30 9.68
CA THR A 78 -9.37 -3.39 11.16
C THR A 78 -8.67 -2.24 11.86
N GLY A 79 -7.97 -1.37 11.12
CA GLY A 79 -7.24 -0.25 11.74
C GLY A 79 -8.13 0.93 12.09
N SER A 80 -7.72 1.66 13.13
CA SER A 80 -8.42 2.85 13.63
C SER A 80 -8.34 4.06 12.68
N GLY A 81 -7.35 4.09 11.79
CA GLY A 81 -7.12 5.15 10.81
C GLY A 81 -7.75 4.90 9.45
N THR A 82 -7.55 5.85 8.52
CA THR A 82 -7.95 5.72 7.13
C THR A 82 -7.27 4.51 6.49
N ALA A 83 -8.08 3.60 5.95
CA ALA A 83 -7.58 2.42 5.24
C ALA A 83 -6.73 2.84 4.03
N PRO A 84 -5.59 2.20 3.77
CA PRO A 84 -4.80 2.47 2.59
C PRO A 84 -5.57 2.07 1.32
N SER A 85 -5.33 2.79 0.23
CA SER A 85 -5.86 2.45 -1.09
C SER A 85 -4.86 1.60 -1.85
N LEU A 86 -5.32 0.53 -2.49
CA LEU A 86 -4.49 -0.31 -3.33
C LEU A 86 -4.84 -0.17 -4.81
N LYS A 87 -3.83 -0.18 -5.66
CA LYS A 87 -3.98 -0.07 -7.12
C LYS A 87 -3.17 -1.16 -7.82
N ILE A 88 -3.81 -1.89 -8.70
CA ILE A 88 -3.13 -2.76 -9.67
C ILE A 88 -2.59 -1.86 -10.78
N ILE A 89 -1.27 -1.67 -10.78
CA ILE A 89 -0.59 -0.78 -11.73
C ILE A 89 -0.22 -1.48 -13.05
N SER A 90 0.05 -2.78 -13.02
CA SER A 90 0.41 -3.57 -14.20
C SER A 90 0.09 -5.05 -13.99
N LEU A 91 -0.24 -5.75 -15.08
CA LEU A 91 -0.41 -7.20 -15.15
C LEU A 91 0.63 -7.87 -16.05
N THR A 92 1.71 -7.15 -16.36
CA THR A 92 2.81 -7.67 -17.18
C THR A 92 3.60 -8.72 -16.43
N LYS A 93 4.06 -9.76 -17.14
CA LYS A 93 5.02 -10.72 -16.62
C LYS A 93 6.29 -9.98 -16.20
N ILE A 94 6.70 -10.18 -14.94
CA ILE A 94 7.96 -9.71 -14.40
C ILE A 94 8.95 -10.88 -14.28
N GLY A 95 10.24 -10.58 -14.29
CA GLY A 95 11.28 -11.58 -14.07
C GLY A 95 11.22 -12.12 -12.64
N LYS A 96 11.57 -13.41 -12.45
CA LYS A 96 11.64 -14.02 -11.12
C LYS A 96 12.58 -13.28 -10.15
N SER A 97 13.61 -12.64 -10.68
CA SER A 97 14.52 -11.76 -9.93
C SER A 97 13.82 -10.58 -9.24
N SER A 98 12.63 -10.20 -9.69
CA SER A 98 11.81 -9.15 -9.07
C SER A 98 10.91 -9.66 -7.93
N CYS A 99 10.89 -10.97 -7.69
CA CYS A 99 10.15 -11.63 -6.61
C CYS A 99 11.13 -12.40 -5.70
N PRO A 100 11.82 -11.70 -4.77
CA PRO A 100 12.73 -12.35 -3.84
C PRO A 100 12.02 -13.46 -3.06
N GLY A 101 12.64 -14.63 -2.94
CA GLY A 101 12.08 -15.79 -2.23
C GLY A 101 11.07 -16.64 -3.02
N LEU A 102 10.72 -16.27 -4.25
CA LEU A 102 9.80 -17.07 -5.07
C LEU A 102 10.43 -18.42 -5.49
N ASP A 103 11.71 -18.45 -5.85
CA ASP A 103 12.38 -19.71 -6.23
C ASP A 103 12.55 -20.66 -5.02
N GLU A 104 12.79 -20.10 -3.83
CA GLU A 104 12.84 -20.84 -2.56
C GLU A 104 11.46 -21.36 -2.14
N PHE A 105 10.38 -20.66 -2.51
CA PHE A 105 9.01 -21.13 -2.33
C PHE A 105 8.69 -22.23 -3.35
N ASP A 106 8.91 -21.99 -4.64
CA ASP A 106 8.64 -22.95 -5.73
C ASP A 106 9.33 -24.29 -5.45
N SER A 107 10.62 -24.27 -5.07
CA SER A 107 11.41 -25.48 -4.79
C SER A 107 10.84 -26.37 -3.67
N ARG A 108 9.98 -25.86 -2.80
CA ARG A 108 9.31 -26.66 -1.75
C ARG A 108 8.12 -27.46 -2.25
N PHE A 109 7.59 -27.12 -3.43
CA PHE A 109 6.43 -27.77 -4.04
C PHE A 109 6.79 -28.68 -5.23
N TRP A 110 8.05 -28.69 -5.66
CA TRP A 110 8.57 -29.68 -6.61
C TRP A 110 9.12 -30.90 -5.86
N LEU A 111 8.34 -31.99 -5.83
CA LEU A 111 8.83 -33.36 -5.69
C LEU A 111 9.07 -33.97 -7.07
#